data_AF-A0A1H1NET1-F1
#
_entry.id   AF-A0A1H1NET1-F1
#
_cell.length_a   1.000
_cell.length_b   1.000
_cell.length_c   1.000
_cell.angle_alpha   90.00
_cell.angle_beta   90.00
_cell.angle_gamma   90.00
#
_symmetry.space_group_name_H-M   'P 1'
#
loop_
_entity.id
_entity.type
_entity.pdbx_description
1 polymer ?
#
loop_
_entity_poly.entity_id
_entity_poly.type
_entity_poly.pdbx_seq_one_letter_code
_entity_poly.pdbx_strand_id
1 'polypeptide(L)' 'MDETITPVELSRELGMDRKGRQIRGFLRNPADGGGPFEGHEIGTEWHLTPEQADRVRRHFRKD' A
#
# COMPACT_ATOMS: atom_id res chain seq x y z
N MET A 1 -9.73 13.51 10.93
CA MET A 1 -9.69 12.03 11.00
C MET A 1 -8.99 11.61 9.74
N ASP A 2 -7.72 11.24 9.83
CA ASP A 2 -6.98 10.78 8.65
C ASP A 2 -7.53 9.41 8.27
N GLU A 3 -8.34 9.38 7.21
CA GLU A 3 -8.94 8.15 6.69
C GLU A 3 -7.83 7.23 6.19
N THR A 4 -7.69 6.07 6.84
CA THR A 4 -6.81 5.00 6.35
C THR A 4 -7.37 4.41 5.08
N ILE A 5 -6.50 3.98 4.16
CA ILE A 5 -6.91 3.39 2.88
C ILE A 5 -6.42 1.95 2.75
N THR A 6 -7.26 1.08 2.18
CA THR A 6 -6.89 -0.31 1.94
C THR A 6 -6.05 -0.47 0.66
N PRO A 7 -5.25 -1.54 0.54
CA PRO A 7 -4.56 -1.86 -0.71
C PRO A 7 -5.50 -2.04 -1.91
N VAL A 8 -6.75 -2.44 -1.67
CA VAL A 8 -7.73 -2.63 -2.75
C VAL A 8 -8.19 -1.28 -3.30
N GLU A 9 -8.45 -0.32 -2.42
CA GLU A 9 -8.81 1.05 -2.80
C GLU A 9 -7.67 1.76 -3.50
N LEU A 10 -6.44 1.68 -2.96
CA LEU A 10 -5.24 2.19 -3.62
C LEU A 10 -5.02 1.56 -5.01
N SER A 11 -5.28 0.26 -5.15
CA SER A 11 -5.19 -0.42 -6.44
C SER A 11 -6.19 0.15 -7.44
N ARG A 12 -7.41 0.49 -7.01
CA ARG A 12 -8.41 1.12 -7.88
C ARG A 12 -8.01 2.54 -8.25
N GLU A 13 -7.51 3.32 -7.29
CA GLU A 13 -7.00 4.68 -7.49
C GLU A 13 -5.87 4.70 -8.53
N LEU A 14 -4.96 3.72 -8.45
CA LEU A 14 -3.82 3.58 -9.36
C LEU A 14 -4.16 2.90 -10.69
N GLY A 15 -5.43 2.56 -10.96
CA GLY A 15 -5.83 1.87 -12.18
C GLY A 15 -5.29 0.44 -12.31
N MET A 16 -4.92 -0.20 -11.20
CA MET A 16 -4.37 -1.54 -11.16
C MET A 16 -5.49 -2.59 -11.07
N ASP A 17 -5.60 -3.48 -12.05
CA ASP A 17 -6.65 -4.52 -12.13
C ASP A 17 -6.49 -5.68 -11.12
N ARG A 18 -5.39 -5.74 -10.37
CA ARG A 18 -5.04 -6.90 -9.55
C ARG A 18 -5.58 -6.88 -8.12
N LYS A 19 -6.64 -6.12 -7.84
CA LYS A 19 -7.30 -6.04 -6.51
C LYS A 19 -6.30 -5.88 -5.34
N GLY A 20 -5.33 -4.99 -5.49
CA GLY A 20 -4.32 -4.73 -4.47
C GLY A 20 -3.34 -5.88 -4.21
N ARG A 21 -3.27 -6.91 -5.07
CA ARG A 21 -2.31 -8.03 -4.92
C ARG A 21 -0.87 -7.55 -5.01
N GLN A 22 -0.56 -6.70 -5.99
CA GLN A 22 0.78 -6.13 -6.15
C GLN A 22 1.16 -5.23 -4.98
N ILE A 23 0.21 -4.40 -4.53
CA ILE A 23 0.39 -3.55 -3.36
C ILE A 23 0.64 -4.40 -2.12
N ARG A 24 -0.16 -5.44 -1.85
CA ARG A 24 0.09 -6.38 -0.75
C ARG A 24 1.44 -7.08 -0.84
N GLY A 25 1.91 -7.41 -2.04
CA GLY A 25 3.26 -7.95 -2.25
C GLY A 25 4.34 -6.95 -1.84
N PHE A 26 4.18 -5.69 -2.24
CA PHE A 26 5.07 -4.60 -1.87
C PHE A 26 5.03 -4.29 -0.36
N LEU A 27 3.87 -4.33 0.27
CA LEU A 27 3.73 -4.13 1.72
C LEU A 27 4.44 -5.23 2.53
N ARG A 28 4.37 -6.48 2.06
CA ARG A 28 5.07 -7.62 2.69
C ARG A 28 6.58 -7.56 2.51
N ASN A 29 7.05 -7.07 1.37
CA ASN A 29 8.47 -6.97 1.07
C ASN A 29 8.75 -5.70 0.26
N PRO A 30 8.92 -4.55 0.93
CA PRO A 30 9.12 -3.27 0.25
C PRO A 30 10.49 -3.22 -0.42
N ALA A 31 10.49 -3.08 -1.74
CA ALA A 31 11.70 -3.01 -2.57
C ALA A 31 12.13 -1.56 -2.92
N ASP A 32 11.53 -0.55 -2.27
CA ASP A 32 11.80 0.88 -2.50
C ASP A 32 12.87 1.47 -1.56
N GLY A 33 13.46 0.64 -0.69
CA GLY A 33 14.55 1.05 0.21
C GLY A 33 14.11 1.79 1.48
N GLY A 34 12.81 2.03 1.68
CA GLY A 34 12.30 2.74 2.86
C GLY A 34 12.03 1.87 4.10
N GLY A 35 12.43 0.60 4.09
CA GLY A 35 12.20 -0.34 5.20
C GLY A 35 10.76 -0.87 5.32
N PRO A 36 10.48 -1.74 6.30
CA PRO A 36 9.16 -2.37 6.47
C PRO A 36 8.07 -1.34 6.83
N PHE A 37 6.81 -1.68 6.55
CA PHE A 37 5.66 -0.91 7.02
C PHE A 37 5.35 -1.28 8.47
N GLU A 38 5.30 -0.29 9.36
CA GLU A 38 4.99 -0.47 10.78
C GLU A 38 3.48 -0.43 11.04
N GLY A 39 3.06 -1.02 12.17
CA GLY A 39 1.66 -0.96 12.63
C GLY A 39 0.70 -1.94 11.96
N HIS A 40 1.19 -2.92 11.21
CA HIS A 40 0.37 -4.01 10.65
C HIS A 40 0.44 -5.27 11.52
N GLU A 41 -0.72 -5.83 11.86
CA GLU A 41 -0.83 -7.10 12.57
C GLU A 41 -1.01 -8.26 11.58
N ILE A 42 -0.20 -9.31 11.72
CA ILE A 42 -0.23 -10.47 10.82
C ILE A 42 -1.63 -11.11 10.83
N GLY A 43 -2.23 -11.26 9.63
CA GLY A 43 -3.55 -11.87 9.46
C GLY A 43 -4.71 -10.88 9.41
N THR A 44 -4.46 -9.59 9.65
CA THR A 44 -5.46 -8.54 9.51
C THR A 44 -5.39 -7.83 8.16
N GLU A 45 -6.48 -7.15 7.79
CA GLU A 45 -6.53 -6.32 6.59
C GLU A 45 -5.60 -5.11 6.74
N TRP A 46 -4.86 -4.81 5.68
CA TRP A 46 -3.97 -3.65 5.63
C TRP A 46 -4.79 -2.37 5.59
N HIS A 47 -4.57 -1.50 6.56
CA HIS A 47 -5.11 -0.15 6.60
C HIS A 47 -3.93 0.81 6.63
N LEU A 48 -3.68 1.47 5.50
CA LEU A 48 -2.51 2.31 5.32
C LEU A 48 -2.83 3.73 5.78
N THR A 49 -1.94 4.31 6.59
CA THR A 49 -1.99 5.74 6.88
C THR A 49 -1.76 6.55 5.61
N PRO A 50 -2.13 7.84 5.58
CA PRO A 50 -1.84 8.70 4.44
C PRO A 50 -0.36 8.68 4.02
N GLU A 51 0.59 8.67 4.96
CA GLU A 51 2.02 8.62 4.60
C GLU A 51 2.42 7.29 3.96
N GLN A 52 1.89 6.18 4.47
CA GLN A 52 2.13 4.84 3.93
C GLN A 52 1.51 4.71 2.53
N ALA A 53 0.29 5.22 2.36
CA ALA A 53 -0.40 5.27 1.08
C ALA A 53 0.39 6.08 0.05
N ASP A 54 0.92 7.24 0.43
CA ASP A 54 1.74 8.06 -0.45
C ASP A 54 3.04 7.38 -0.87
N ARG A 55 3.65 6.61 0.02
CA ARG A 55 4.82 5.79 -0.31
C ARG A 55 4.47 4.74 -1.37
N VAL A 56 3.33 4.05 -1.21
CA VAL A 56 2.82 3.11 -2.21
C VAL A 56 2.53 3.83 -3.54
N ARG A 57 1.84 4.97 -3.51
CA ARG A 57 1.56 5.79 -4.71
C ARG A 57 2.85 6.15 -5.44
N ARG A 58 3.89 6.63 -4.74
CA ARG A 58 5.17 6.96 -5.36
C ARG A 58 5.87 5.76 -6.02
N HIS A 59 5.74 4.58 -5.42
CA HIS A 59 6.32 3.36 -6.01
C HIS A 59 5.61 2.94 -7.30
N PHE A 60 4.27 3.01 -7.33
CA PHE A 60 3.45 2.51 -8.44
C PHE A 60 3.05 3.57 -9.49
N ARG A 61 3.11 4.88 -9.18
CA ARG A 61 2.88 5.99 -10.15
C ARG A 61 4.12 6.31 -10.99
N LYS A 62 5.19 5.51 -10.95
CA LYS A 62 6.30 5.71 -11.89
C LYS A 62 5.81 5.35 -13.30
N ASP A 63 5.59 6.40 -14.08
CA ASP A 63 5.64 6.44 -15.55
C ASP A 63 6.75 5.53 -16.12
#